data_AF-C9ZCZ8-F1
#
_entry.id   AF-C9ZCZ8-F1
#
_cell.length_a   1.000
_cell.length_b   1.000
_cell.length_c   1.000
_cell.angle_alpha   90.00
_cell.angle_beta   90.00
_cell.angle_gamma   90.00
#
_symmetry.space_group_name_H-M   'P 1'
#
loop_
_entity.id
_entity.type
_entity.pdbx_description
1 polymer ?
#
loop_
_entity_poly.entity_id
_entity_poly.type
_entity_poly.pdbx_seq_one_letter_code
_entity_poly.pdbx_strand_id
1 'polypeptide(L)'
;MSDQEAEAARQRIRGLLTDLFGNDRFVSGVPDDMSLREAGVSSTGLVGLLVAMEDAFGFEWDDEVHPEVLRSIDSLAGHVVALRG
;
A
#
# COMPACT_ATOMS: atom_id res chain seq x y z
N MET A 1 -17.51 -1.14 -11.04
CA MET A 1 -17.43 -1.22 -9.56
C MET A 1 -15.97 -1.08 -9.08
N SER A 2 -14.99 -1.45 -9.91
CA SER A 2 -13.56 -1.47 -9.56
C SER A 2 -12.89 -0.14 -9.17
N ASP A 3 -13.27 1.00 -9.75
CA ASP A 3 -12.57 2.28 -9.49
C ASP A 3 -12.81 2.84 -8.07
N GLN A 4 -14.02 2.67 -7.52
CA GLN A 4 -14.33 3.13 -6.16
C GLN A 4 -13.65 2.25 -5.10
N GLU A 5 -13.52 0.95 -5.37
CA GLU A 5 -12.85 0.01 -4.48
C GLU A 5 -11.34 0.25 -4.48
N ALA A 6 -10.76 0.52 -5.65
CA ALA A 6 -9.36 0.90 -5.77
C ALA A 6 -9.08 2.20 -5.00
N GLU A 7 -9.92 3.21 -5.16
CA GLU A 7 -9.77 4.49 -4.45
C GLU A 7 -9.87 4.33 -2.93
N ALA A 8 -10.84 3.54 -2.45
CA ALA A 8 -10.96 3.23 -1.02
C ALA A 8 -9.73 2.46 -0.48
N ALA A 9 -9.19 1.54 -1.27
CA ALA A 9 -7.96 0.82 -0.93
C ALA A 9 -6.75 1.76 -0.85
N ARG A 10 -6.57 2.67 -1.82
CA ARG A 10 -5.49 3.69 -1.80
C ARG A 10 -5.59 4.56 -0.55
N GLN A 11 -6.79 5.07 -0.23
CA GLN A 11 -6.99 5.90 0.96
C GLN A 11 -6.67 5.14 2.25
N ARG A 12 -7.05 3.86 2.32
CA ARG A 12 -6.73 3.02 3.49
C ARG A 12 -5.22 2.76 3.60
N ILE A 13 -4.54 2.46 2.50
CA ILE A 13 -3.08 2.29 2.44
C ILE A 13 -2.37 3.57 2.89
N ARG A 14 -2.85 4.74 2.44
CA ARG A 14 -2.33 6.05 2.91
C ARG A 14 -2.49 6.22 4.42
N GLY A 15 -3.64 5.84 4.98
CA GLY A 15 -3.81 5.82 6.44
C GLY A 15 -2.75 4.96 7.15
N LEU A 16 -2.50 3.74 6.65
CA LEU A 16 -1.47 2.85 7.21
C LEU A 16 -0.06 3.45 7.11
N LEU A 17 0.26 4.09 5.99
CA LEU A 17 1.53 4.81 5.84
C LEU A 17 1.64 5.95 6.86
N THR A 18 0.58 6.73 7.08
CA THR A 18 0.58 7.81 8.08
C THR A 18 0.77 7.25 9.49
N ASP A 19 0.10 6.15 9.82
CA ASP A 19 0.20 5.49 11.14
C ASP A 19 1.62 4.92 11.38
N LEU A 20 2.24 4.32 10.37
CA LEU A 20 3.55 3.69 10.46
C LEU A 20 4.71 4.70 10.46
N PHE A 21 4.61 5.75 9.66
CA PHE A 21 5.71 6.71 9.47
C PHE A 21 5.52 8.02 10.26
N GLY A 22 4.34 8.25 10.83
CA GLY A 22 4.03 9.42 11.67
C GLY A 22 4.13 10.76 10.94
N ASN A 23 4.18 10.75 9.61
CA ASN A 23 4.42 11.95 8.80
C ASN A 23 3.34 12.10 7.73
N ASP A 24 2.20 12.63 8.14
CA ASP A 24 1.04 12.85 7.28
C ASP A 24 1.38 13.75 6.07
N ARG A 25 2.33 14.68 6.25
CA ARG A 25 2.82 15.56 5.19
C ARG A 25 3.61 14.83 4.11
N PHE A 26 4.31 13.76 4.49
CA PHE A 26 5.01 12.90 3.56
C PHE A 26 3.98 12.13 2.73
N VAL A 27 3.06 11.45 3.39
CA VAL A 27 2.07 10.59 2.74
C VAL A 27 1.12 11.39 1.85
N SER A 28 0.66 12.57 2.27
CA SER A 28 -0.23 13.42 1.47
C SER A 28 0.40 13.91 0.17
N GLY A 29 1.73 13.93 0.08
CA GLY A 29 2.47 14.41 -1.08
C GLY A 29 2.96 13.33 -2.04
N VAL A 30 2.87 12.05 -1.67
CA VAL A 30 3.32 10.92 -2.51
C VAL A 30 2.26 10.64 -3.58
N PRO A 31 2.59 10.71 -4.89
CA PRO A 31 1.71 10.26 -5.96
C PRO A 31 1.40 8.77 -5.89
N ASP A 32 0.23 8.34 -6.35
CA ASP A 32 -0.18 6.94 -6.27
C ASP A 32 0.69 5.99 -7.12
N ASP A 33 1.25 6.49 -8.23
CA ASP A 33 2.12 5.78 -9.17
C ASP A 33 3.61 5.84 -8.79
N MET A 34 3.98 6.69 -7.83
CA MET A 34 5.37 6.86 -7.39
C MET A 34 5.85 5.62 -6.65
N SER A 35 7.11 5.24 -6.87
CA SER A 35 7.74 4.18 -6.12
C SER A 35 7.82 4.53 -4.64
N LEU A 36 7.34 3.65 -3.76
CA LEU A 36 7.45 3.83 -2.31
C LEU A 36 8.91 3.97 -1.86
N ARG A 37 9.84 3.26 -2.53
CA ARG A 37 11.28 3.40 -2.28
C ARG A 37 11.82 4.77 -2.69
N GLU A 38 11.35 5.30 -3.82
CA GLU A 38 11.75 6.65 -4.28
C GLU A 38 11.15 7.74 -3.39
N ALA A 39 9.96 7.49 -2.85
CA ALA A 39 9.36 8.33 -1.82
C ALA A 39 10.19 8.29 -0.52
N GLY A 40 11.02 7.27 -0.29
CA GLY A 40 11.87 7.18 0.91
C GLY A 40 11.34 6.20 1.96
N VAL A 41 10.39 5.34 1.60
CA VAL A 41 10.01 4.18 2.42
C VAL A 41 11.20 3.21 2.46
N SER A 42 11.72 2.99 3.67
CA SER A 42 12.79 2.02 3.90
C SER A 42 12.31 0.59 3.69
N SER A 43 13.23 -0.34 3.46
CA SER A 43 12.87 -1.77 3.30
C SER A 43 12.13 -2.32 4.53
N THR A 44 12.50 -1.88 5.75
CA THR A 44 11.82 -2.26 7.00
C THR A 44 10.45 -1.61 7.12
N GLY A 45 10.32 -0.36 6.65
CA GLY A 45 9.04 0.34 6.58
C GLY A 45 8.07 -0.33 5.60
N LEU A 46 8.58 -0.81 4.46
CA LEU A 46 7.80 -1.56 3.49
C LEU A 46 7.27 -2.86 4.11
N VAL A 47 8.13 -3.64 4.78
CA VAL A 47 7.68 -4.88 5.47
C VAL A 47 6.62 -4.55 6.53
N GLY A 48 6.80 -3.49 7.31
CA GLY A 48 5.79 -3.03 8.27
C GLY A 48 4.45 -2.68 7.62
N LEU A 49 4.48 -2.04 6.44
CA LEU A 49 3.27 -1.77 5.65
C LEU A 49 2.58 -3.05 5.19
N LEU A 50 3.33 -4.05 4.70
CA LEU A 50 2.77 -5.32 4.25
C LEU A 50 2.02 -6.02 5.38
N VAL A 51 2.64 -6.15 6.55
CA VAL A 51 2.01 -6.76 7.73
C VAL A 51 0.77 -5.96 8.17
N ALA A 52 0.84 -4.62 8.15
CA ALA A 52 -0.30 -3.78 8.49
C ALA A 52 -1.45 -3.92 7.47
N MET A 53 -1.14 -4.18 6.20
CA MET A 53 -2.15 -4.44 5.17
C MET A 53 -2.84 -5.80 5.38
N GLU A 54 -2.12 -6.84 5.77
CA GLU A 54 -2.70 -8.16 6.09
C GLU A 54 -3.80 -8.03 7.15
N ASP A 55 -3.48 -7.34 8.25
CA ASP A 55 -4.45 -7.06 9.33
C ASP A 55 -5.60 -6.14 8.87
N ALA A 56 -5.28 -5.07 8.14
CA ALA A 56 -6.28 -4.07 7.76
C ALA A 56 -7.28 -4.57 6.70
N PHE A 57 -6.85 -5.46 5.81
CA PHE A 57 -7.67 -5.96 4.71
C PHE A 57 -8.11 -7.42 4.89
N GLY A 58 -7.56 -8.13 5.90
CA GLY A 58 -7.95 -9.50 6.25
C GLY A 58 -7.43 -10.55 5.27
N PHE A 59 -6.20 -10.41 4.79
CA PHE A 59 -5.56 -11.37 3.88
C PHE A 59 -4.13 -11.67 4.34
N GLU A 60 -3.49 -12.68 3.73
CA GLU A 60 -2.08 -13.01 3.95
C GLU A 60 -1.33 -12.84 2.62
N TRP A 61 -0.13 -12.25 2.65
CA TRP A 61 0.71 -12.16 1.46
C TRP A 61 1.25 -13.55 1.09
N ASP A 62 1.29 -13.83 -0.21
CA ASP A 62 1.97 -15.02 -0.72
C ASP A 62 3.49 -14.91 -0.51
N ASP A 63 4.19 -15.99 -0.19
CA ASP A 63 5.65 -15.99 -0.10
C ASP A 63 6.30 -15.56 -1.43
N GLU A 64 5.59 -15.69 -2.55
CA GLU A 64 6.03 -15.30 -3.90
C GLU A 64 5.53 -13.91 -4.37
N VAL A 65 5.31 -12.93 -3.49
CA VAL A 65 4.92 -11.57 -3.95
C VAL A 65 5.99 -10.94 -4.85
N HIS A 66 5.63 -10.66 -6.10
CA HIS A 66 6.51 -9.94 -7.01
C HIS A 66 6.78 -8.50 -6.54
N PRO A 67 8.04 -8.03 -6.62
CA PRO A 67 8.41 -6.67 -6.19
C PRO A 67 7.71 -5.56 -6.99
N GLU A 68 7.16 -5.88 -8.16
CA GLU A 68 6.36 -4.97 -8.98
C GLU A 68 5.02 -4.63 -8.34
N VAL A 69 4.42 -5.56 -7.57
CA VAL A 69 3.19 -5.34 -6.81
C VAL A 69 3.42 -4.40 -5.62
N LEU A 70 4.63 -4.44 -5.07
CA LEU A 70 5.05 -3.68 -3.89
C LEU A 70 5.65 -2.31 -4.23
N ARG A 71 5.51 -1.88 -5.49
CA ARG A 71 6.26 -0.74 -6.01
C ARG A 71 5.60 0.58 -5.65
N SER A 72 4.28 0.69 -5.75
CA SER A 72 3.53 1.92 -5.54
C SER A 72 2.21 1.69 -4.79
N ILE A 73 1.57 2.78 -4.35
CA ILE A 73 0.25 2.72 -3.70
C ILE A 73 -0.79 2.16 -4.67
N ASP A 74 -0.70 2.52 -5.95
CA ASP A 74 -1.60 2.03 -6.99
C ASP A 74 -1.47 0.52 -7.22
N SER A 75 -0.24 -0.01 -7.25
CA SER A 75 -0.01 -1.45 -7.38
C SER A 75 -0.56 -2.25 -6.19
N LEU A 76 -0.37 -1.72 -4.97
CA LEU A 76 -0.91 -2.32 -3.75
C LEU A 76 -2.45 -2.30 -3.72
N ALA A 77 -3.06 -1.17 -4.10
CA ALA A 77 -4.51 -1.05 -4.19
C ALA A 77 -5.09 -1.99 -5.26
N GLY A 78 -4.44 -2.10 -6.41
CA GLY A 78 -4.82 -3.03 -7.47
C GLY A 78 -4.79 -4.48 -7.01
N HIS A 79 -3.78 -4.87 -6.22
CA HIS A 79 -3.71 -6.21 -5.64
C HIS A 79 -4.87 -6.48 -4.68
N VAL A 80 -5.16 -5.54 -3.75
CA VAL A 80 -6.29 -5.69 -2.81
C VAL A 80 -7.63 -5.82 -3.53
N VAL A 81 -7.83 -5.07 -4.61
CA VAL A 81 -9.05 -5.18 -5.43
C VAL A 81 -9.10 -6.55 -6.13
N ALA A 82 -7.97 -7.02 -6.67
CA ALA A 82 -7.89 -8.33 -7.33
C ALA A 82 -8.17 -9.51 -6.38
N LEU A 83 -7.85 -9.39 -5.08
CA LEU A 83 -8.18 -10.40 -4.08
C LEU A 83 -9.68 -10.46 -3.73
N ARG A 84 -10.43 -9.39 -4.00
CA ARG A 84 -11.85 -9.25 -3.65
C ARG A 84 -12.80 -9.52 -4.81
N GLY A 85 -12.28 -9.57 -6.04
CA GLY A 85 -13.03 -9.89 -7.27
C GLY A 85 -12.98 -11.37 -7.59
#